data_AF-A0AA95S3M0-F1
#
_entry.id   AF-A0AA95S3M0-F1
#
_cell.length_a   1.000
_cell.length_b   1.000
_cell.length_c   1.000
_cell.angle_alpha   90.00
_cell.angle_beta   90.00
_cell.angle_gamma   90.00
#
_symmetry.space_group_name_H-M   'P 1'
#
loop_
_entity.id
_entity.type
_entity.pdbx_description
1 polymer ?
#
loop_
_entity_poly.entity_id
_entity_poly.type
_entity_poly.pdbx_seq_one_letter_code
_entity_poly.pdbx_strand_id
1 'polypeptide(L)'
;MNIVLASSIGAVFMGSLALVVRMKAAKKPTNARKIILPPLFMSSGALMYIEPQFRLTGAEMIEAAIVGMLFSILLIKTSKFEIRDNDIYLKRSKAFFFILIGLLVVRLVMKSILSATIDIGELSGMFFFLAYCMIVPWRIAMYLDYKKLFKRLHGGKQI
;
A
#
# COMPACT_ATOMS: atom_id res chain seq x y z
N MET A 1 30.67 -6.09 -1.22
CA MET A 1 29.96 -6.72 -0.08
C MET A 1 29.20 -5.73 0.83
N ASN A 2 29.55 -4.42 0.88
CA ASN A 2 28.95 -3.49 1.85
C ASN A 2 27.67 -2.75 1.37
N ILE A 3 27.48 -2.55 0.06
CA ILE A 3 26.33 -1.79 -0.50
C ILE A 3 25.02 -2.57 -0.42
N VAL A 4 25.05 -3.89 -0.65
CA VAL A 4 23.87 -4.76 -0.57
C VAL A 4 23.39 -4.90 0.88
N LEU A 5 24.33 -4.99 1.83
CA LEU A 5 24.02 -5.06 3.26
C LEU A 5 23.43 -3.72 3.75
N ALA A 6 24.05 -2.60 3.39
CA ALA A 6 23.59 -1.25 3.74
C ALA A 6 22.20 -0.94 3.16
N SER A 7 21.95 -1.27 1.89
CA SER A 7 20.63 -1.07 1.26
C SER A 7 19.54 -1.96 1.86
N SER A 8 19.88 -3.18 2.28
CA SER A 8 18.94 -4.08 2.96
C SER A 8 18.59 -3.59 4.37
N ILE A 9 19.57 -3.11 5.13
CA ILE A 9 19.35 -2.51 6.47
C ILE A 9 18.48 -1.25 6.33
N GLY A 10 18.78 -0.38 5.36
CA GLY A 10 17.97 0.81 5.08
C GLY A 10 16.52 0.47 4.72
N ALA A 11 16.30 -0.55 3.89
CA ALA A 11 14.96 -1.00 3.52
C ALA A 11 14.17 -1.54 4.71
N VAL A 12 14.79 -2.34 5.59
CA VAL A 12 14.16 -2.85 6.81
C VAL A 12 13.84 -1.70 7.78
N PHE A 13 14.74 -0.74 7.94
CA PHE A 13 14.51 0.42 8.80
C PHE A 13 13.34 1.28 8.29
N MET A 14 13.33 1.63 7.00
CA MET A 14 12.24 2.38 6.37
C MET A 14 10.89 1.63 6.41
N GLY A 15 10.91 0.31 6.17
CA GLY A 15 9.74 -0.55 6.29
C GLY A 15 9.16 -0.57 7.71
N SER A 16 10.03 -0.77 8.70
CA SER A 16 9.67 -0.73 10.13
C SER A 16 9.08 0.62 10.53
N LEU A 17 9.70 1.72 10.11
CA LEU A 17 9.24 3.07 10.43
C LEU A 17 7.87 3.36 9.80
N ALA A 18 7.66 2.95 8.53
CA ALA A 18 6.38 3.07 7.85
C ALA A 18 5.26 2.27 8.55
N LEU A 19 5.57 1.08 9.09
CA LEU A 19 4.64 0.30 9.91
C LEU A 19 4.23 1.05 11.19
N VAL A 20 5.20 1.61 11.92
CA VAL A 20 4.94 2.37 13.15
C VAL A 20 4.08 3.61 12.86
N VAL A 21 4.39 4.35 11.79
CA VAL A 21 3.59 5.52 11.36
C VAL A 21 2.15 5.09 11.06
N ARG A 22 1.95 3.98 10.34
CA ARG A 22 0.61 3.42 10.08
C ARG A 22 -0.14 3.04 11.35
N MET A 23 0.53 2.39 12.29
CA MET A 23 -0.07 2.00 13.58
C MET A 23 -0.50 3.23 14.39
N LYS A 24 0.29 4.31 14.38
CA LYS A 24 -0.07 5.59 15.02
C LYS A 24 -1.21 6.29 14.27
N ALA A 25 -1.21 6.27 12.94
CA ALA A 25 -2.25 6.89 12.12
C ALA A 25 -3.62 6.24 12.32
N ALA A 26 -3.67 4.93 12.58
CA ALA A 26 -4.92 4.22 12.92
C ALA A 26 -5.56 4.66 14.25
N LYS A 27 -4.85 5.43 15.11
CA LYS A 27 -5.39 5.98 16.35
C LYS A 27 -6.08 7.34 16.17
N LYS A 28 -5.99 7.94 14.99
CA LYS A 28 -6.54 9.27 14.69
C LYS A 28 -7.81 9.12 13.84
N PRO A 29 -8.76 10.07 13.94
CA PRO A 29 -9.92 10.08 13.07
C PRO A 29 -9.49 10.16 11.60
N THR A 30 -10.11 9.33 10.77
CA THR A 30 -9.90 9.30 9.33
C THR A 30 -10.79 10.34 8.66
N ASN A 31 -10.30 10.91 7.56
CA ASN A 31 -11.06 11.79 6.69
C ASN A 31 -10.85 11.38 5.23
N ALA A 32 -11.74 11.85 4.34
CA ALA A 32 -11.66 11.57 2.92
C ALA A 32 -10.28 11.91 2.30
N ARG A 33 -9.70 13.07 2.69
CA ARG A 33 -8.39 13.51 2.20
C ARG A 33 -7.29 12.49 2.53
N LYS A 34 -7.21 12.00 3.77
CA LYS A 34 -6.22 11.00 4.23
C LYS A 34 -6.33 9.66 3.49
N ILE A 35 -7.51 9.32 2.96
CA ILE A 35 -7.72 8.09 2.18
C ILE A 35 -7.22 8.25 0.74
N ILE A 36 -7.48 9.39 0.10
CA ILE A 36 -7.20 9.64 -1.33
C ILE A 36 -5.76 10.14 -1.56
N LEU A 37 -5.17 10.81 -0.57
CA LEU A 37 -3.88 11.47 -0.73
C LEU A 37 -2.71 10.47 -1.02
N PRO A 38 -2.64 9.26 -0.44
CA PRO A 38 -1.57 8.32 -0.75
C PRO A 38 -1.45 7.90 -2.22
N PRO A 39 -2.52 7.44 -2.93
CA PRO A 39 -2.39 7.07 -4.34
C PRO A 39 -2.02 8.27 -5.20
N LEU A 40 -2.52 9.47 -4.90
CA LEU A 40 -2.12 10.70 -5.60
C LEU A 40 -0.62 10.99 -5.49
N PHE A 41 -0.05 10.88 -4.28
CA PHE A 41 1.41 11.04 -4.11
C PHE A 41 2.21 9.89 -4.70
N MET A 42 1.66 8.67 -4.76
CA MET A 42 2.33 7.59 -5.47
C MET A 42 2.30 7.81 -6.98
N SER A 43 1.25 8.41 -7.54
CA SER A 43 1.17 8.73 -8.98
C SER A 43 2.34 9.57 -9.48
N SER A 44 2.86 10.52 -8.68
CA SER A 44 4.03 11.31 -9.09
C SER A 44 5.30 10.47 -9.18
N GLY A 45 5.39 9.36 -8.44
CA GLY A 45 6.48 8.39 -8.57
C GLY A 45 6.52 7.68 -9.92
N ALA A 46 5.42 7.68 -10.68
CA ALA A 46 5.38 7.09 -12.03
C ALA A 46 6.29 7.82 -13.03
N LEU A 47 6.77 9.03 -12.70
CA LEU A 47 7.78 9.74 -13.47
C LEU A 47 9.08 8.94 -13.62
N MET A 48 9.36 7.99 -12.72
CA MET A 48 10.55 7.13 -12.84
C MET A 48 10.57 6.29 -14.14
N TYR A 49 9.41 6.01 -14.75
CA TYR A 49 9.34 5.25 -16.02
C TYR A 49 9.79 6.03 -17.25
N ILE A 50 10.01 7.34 -17.12
CA ILE A 50 10.65 8.15 -18.16
C ILE A 50 12.05 7.58 -18.44
N GLU A 51 12.75 7.20 -17.37
CA GLU A 51 14.09 6.65 -17.42
C GLU A 51 14.04 5.16 -17.85
N PRO A 52 14.79 4.75 -18.89
CA PRO A 52 14.72 3.41 -19.46
C PRO A 52 14.97 2.27 -18.47
N GLN A 53 15.84 2.48 -17.48
CA GLN A 53 16.21 1.46 -16.50
C GLN A 53 15.04 0.98 -15.62
N PHE A 54 13.93 1.74 -15.55
CA PHE A 54 12.76 1.36 -14.73
C PHE A 54 11.58 0.85 -15.56
N ARG A 55 11.70 0.80 -16.89
CA ARG A 55 10.59 0.39 -17.76
C ARG A 55 10.32 -1.10 -17.62
N LEU A 56 9.05 -1.44 -17.80
CA LEU A 56 8.52 -2.79 -17.68
C LEU A 56 8.12 -3.27 -19.06
N THR A 57 8.31 -4.56 -19.33
CA THR A 57 7.67 -5.19 -20.47
C THR A 57 6.15 -5.27 -20.24
N GLY A 58 5.38 -5.36 -21.34
CA GLY A 58 3.92 -5.47 -21.24
C GLY A 58 3.46 -6.70 -20.43
N ALA A 59 4.20 -7.81 -20.50
CA ALA A 59 3.93 -9.02 -19.74
C ALA A 59 4.09 -8.79 -18.23
N GLU A 60 5.21 -8.19 -17.81
CA GLU A 60 5.47 -7.89 -16.40
C GLU A 60 4.47 -6.89 -15.81
N MET A 61 4.02 -5.91 -16.60
CA MET A 61 2.94 -5.02 -16.18
C MET A 61 1.67 -5.80 -15.89
N ILE A 62 1.25 -6.71 -16.77
CA ILE A 62 0.03 -7.51 -16.57
C ILE A 62 0.17 -8.38 -15.31
N GLU A 63 1.28 -9.09 -15.16
CA GLU A 63 1.53 -9.93 -13.99
C GLU A 63 1.53 -9.12 -12.68
N ALA A 64 2.26 -8.01 -12.64
CA ALA A 64 2.31 -7.13 -11.48
C ALA A 64 0.96 -6.49 -11.16
N ALA A 65 0.16 -6.16 -12.18
CA ALA A 65 -1.20 -5.65 -11.98
C ALA A 65 -2.12 -6.71 -11.37
N ILE A 66 -2.10 -7.93 -11.90
CA ILE A 66 -2.92 -9.05 -11.37
C ILE A 66 -2.54 -9.33 -9.92
N VAL A 67 -1.25 -9.50 -9.64
CA VAL A 67 -0.75 -9.77 -8.29
C VAL A 67 -1.10 -8.61 -7.34
N GLY A 68 -0.87 -7.37 -7.77
CA GLY A 68 -1.22 -6.17 -6.99
C GLY A 68 -2.71 -6.11 -6.64
N MET A 69 -3.59 -6.38 -7.62
CA MET A 69 -5.04 -6.43 -7.40
C MET A 69 -5.44 -7.57 -6.46
N LEU A 70 -4.85 -8.75 -6.58
CA LEU A 70 -5.09 -9.87 -5.65
C LEU A 70 -4.73 -9.50 -4.21
N PHE A 71 -3.57 -8.87 -4.00
CA PHE A 71 -3.18 -8.37 -2.67
C PHE A 71 -4.10 -7.27 -2.15
N SER A 72 -4.66 -6.44 -3.05
CA SER A 72 -5.62 -5.40 -2.66
C SER A 72 -6.86 -5.99 -1.97
N ILE A 73 -7.33 -7.17 -2.39
CA ILE A 73 -8.49 -7.85 -1.80
C ILE A 73 -8.23 -8.19 -0.32
N LEU A 74 -7.02 -8.68 -0.01
CA LEU A 74 -6.62 -8.98 1.36
C LEU A 74 -6.60 -7.71 2.23
N LEU A 75 -6.12 -6.58 1.68
CA LEU A 75 -6.11 -5.30 2.38
C LEU A 75 -7.52 -4.75 2.61
N ILE A 76 -8.41 -4.86 1.62
CA ILE A 76 -9.81 -4.44 1.73
C ILE A 76 -10.50 -5.24 2.84
N LYS A 77 -10.37 -6.57 2.83
CA LYS A 77 -11.01 -7.45 3.82
C LYS A 77 -10.55 -7.16 5.25
N THR A 78 -9.30 -6.73 5.41
CA THR A 78 -8.72 -6.42 6.73
C THR A 78 -8.91 -4.97 7.19
N SER A 79 -9.37 -4.08 6.31
CA SER A 79 -9.54 -2.64 6.59
C SER A 79 -11.01 -2.32 6.85
N LYS A 80 -11.44 -2.39 8.11
CA LYS A 80 -12.80 -2.03 8.53
C LYS A 80 -12.80 -0.69 9.25
N PHE A 81 -13.89 0.06 9.11
CA PHE A 81 -14.11 1.30 9.86
C PHE A 81 -15.09 1.09 11.01
N GLU A 82 -14.91 1.85 12.07
CA GLU A 82 -15.83 1.92 13.22
C GLU A 82 -16.12 3.39 13.56
N ILE A 83 -17.34 3.67 14.02
CA ILE A 83 -17.73 4.99 14.53
C ILE A 83 -17.43 4.99 16.03
N ARG A 84 -16.71 6.00 16.50
CA ARG A 84 -16.40 6.22 17.91
C ARG A 84 -16.44 7.71 18.19
N ASP A 85 -17.14 8.13 19.25
CA ASP A 85 -17.21 9.53 19.68
C ASP A 85 -17.60 10.49 18.55
N ASN A 86 -18.59 10.11 17.74
CA ASN A 86 -19.06 10.85 16.57
C ASN A 86 -18.01 11.07 15.45
N ASP A 87 -16.94 10.26 15.44
CA ASP A 87 -15.86 10.29 14.46
C ASP A 87 -15.64 8.90 13.84
N ILE A 88 -15.08 8.85 12.62
CA ILE A 88 -14.81 7.58 11.91
C ILE A 88 -13.35 7.18 12.08
N TYR A 89 -13.13 6.01 12.68
CA TYR A 89 -11.82 5.43 12.93
C TYR A 89 -11.59 4.16 12.12
N LEU A 90 -10.33 3.88 11.78
CA LEU A 90 -9.94 2.62 11.18
C LEU A 90 -9.78 1.57 12.30
N LYS A 91 -10.56 0.49 12.23
CA LYS A 91 -10.48 -0.63 13.17
C LYS A 91 -9.11 -1.31 13.05
N ARG A 92 -8.41 -1.46 14.18
CA ARG A 92 -7.10 -2.13 14.21
C ARG A 92 -7.27 -3.61 13.95
N SER A 93 -6.86 -4.07 12.77
CA SER A 93 -6.76 -5.50 12.47
C SER A 93 -5.33 -5.98 12.68
N LYS A 94 -5.11 -6.97 13.55
CA LYS A 94 -3.81 -7.64 13.69
C LYS A 94 -3.37 -8.26 12.35
N ALA A 95 -4.32 -8.74 11.56
CA ALA A 95 -4.06 -9.33 10.24
C ALA A 95 -3.45 -8.32 9.25
N PHE A 96 -3.82 -7.04 9.33
CA PHE A 96 -3.25 -6.00 8.46
C PHE A 96 -1.73 -5.85 8.68
N PHE A 97 -1.27 -5.97 9.93
CA PHE A 97 0.16 -5.93 10.25
C PHE A 97 0.90 -7.15 9.70
N PHE A 98 0.36 -8.36 9.87
CA PHE A 98 0.93 -9.58 9.32
C PHE A 98 1.00 -9.57 7.79
N ILE A 99 -0.02 -9.03 7.11
CA ILE A 99 -0.03 -8.89 5.64
C ILE A 99 1.11 -7.96 5.18
N LEU A 100 1.32 -6.83 5.87
CA LEU A 100 2.39 -5.89 5.47
C LEU A 100 3.78 -6.44 5.72
N ILE A 101 3.98 -7.15 6.84
CA ILE A 101 5.25 -7.84 7.11
C ILE A 101 5.46 -8.95 6.08
N GLY A 102 4.43 -9.76 5.81
CA GLY A 102 4.49 -10.81 4.80
C GLY A 102 4.88 -10.27 3.44
N LEU A 103 4.25 -9.18 2.98
CA LEU A 103 4.62 -8.47 1.76
C LEU A 103 6.07 -7.97 1.78
N LEU A 104 6.54 -7.44 2.91
CA LEU A 104 7.90 -6.95 3.05
C LEU A 104 8.93 -8.09 3.01
N VAL A 105 8.65 -9.22 3.66
CA VAL A 105 9.51 -10.42 3.64
C VAL A 105 9.54 -11.03 2.25
N VAL A 106 8.38 -11.24 1.62
CA VAL A 106 8.28 -11.71 0.23
C VAL A 106 9.08 -10.79 -0.68
N ARG A 107 8.97 -9.47 -0.51
CA ARG A 107 9.75 -8.49 -1.27
C ARG A 107 11.26 -8.65 -1.10
N LEU A 108 11.74 -8.84 0.14
CA LEU A 108 13.19 -9.01 0.41
C LEU A 108 13.72 -10.33 -0.14
N VAL A 109 12.97 -11.42 0.01
CA VAL A 109 13.32 -12.74 -0.52
C VAL A 109 13.34 -12.72 -2.05
N MET A 110 12.27 -12.19 -2.65
CA MET A 110 12.14 -12.12 -4.10
C MET A 110 13.21 -11.22 -4.72
N LYS A 111 13.54 -10.08 -4.09
CA LYS A 111 14.70 -9.26 -4.48
C LYS A 111 16.00 -10.04 -4.37
N SER A 112 16.23 -10.79 -3.29
CA SER A 112 17.46 -11.56 -3.12
C SER A 112 17.64 -12.66 -4.17
N ILE A 113 16.54 -13.24 -4.68
CA ILE A 113 16.56 -14.30 -5.69
C ILE A 113 16.62 -13.69 -7.10
N LEU A 114 15.78 -12.69 -7.41
CA LEU A 114 15.67 -12.08 -8.75
C LEU A 114 16.79 -11.08 -9.07
N SER A 115 17.45 -10.47 -8.08
CA SER A 115 18.61 -9.59 -8.37
C SER A 115 19.80 -10.31 -9.01
N ALA A 116 19.76 -11.63 -9.14
CA ALA A 116 20.74 -12.39 -9.92
C ALA A 116 20.43 -12.44 -11.42
N THR A 117 19.17 -12.18 -11.82
CA THR A 117 18.69 -12.35 -13.20
C THR A 117 18.08 -11.08 -13.81
N ILE A 118 17.56 -10.16 -12.98
CA ILE A 118 16.87 -8.92 -13.40
C ILE A 118 17.65 -7.71 -12.87
N ASP A 119 17.78 -6.66 -13.69
CA ASP A 119 18.43 -5.42 -13.29
C ASP A 119 17.69 -4.75 -12.11
N ILE A 120 18.44 -4.08 -11.25
CA ILE A 120 17.94 -3.46 -10.02
C ILE A 120 16.94 -2.34 -10.34
N GLY A 121 17.12 -1.67 -11.50
CA GLY A 121 16.19 -0.67 -12.01
C GLY A 121 14.82 -1.26 -12.35
N GLU A 122 14.79 -2.28 -13.19
CA GLU A 122 13.55 -2.94 -13.67
C GLU A 122 12.77 -3.54 -12.50
N LEU A 123 13.46 -4.19 -11.58
CA LEU A 123 12.87 -4.73 -10.36
C LEU A 123 12.22 -3.63 -9.49
N SER A 124 12.85 -2.46 -9.41
CA SER A 124 12.28 -1.30 -8.70
C SER A 124 11.02 -0.78 -9.40
N GLY A 125 11.03 -0.77 -10.74
CA GLY A 125 9.87 -0.57 -11.60
C GLY A 125 8.70 -1.49 -11.24
N MET A 126 8.95 -2.80 -11.28
CA MET A 126 7.93 -3.83 -11.03
C MET A 126 7.27 -3.66 -9.67
N PHE A 127 8.09 -3.46 -8.63
CA PHE A 127 7.57 -3.33 -7.28
C PHE A 127 6.75 -2.05 -7.08
N PHE A 128 7.12 -0.95 -7.73
CA PHE A 128 6.31 0.26 -7.69
C PHE A 128 4.98 0.04 -8.40
N PHE A 129 4.99 -0.54 -9.61
CA PHE A 129 3.75 -0.81 -10.35
C PHE A 129 2.81 -1.71 -9.57
N LEU A 130 3.32 -2.82 -9.05
CA LEU A 130 2.57 -3.75 -8.19
C LEU A 130 1.98 -3.02 -6.99
N ALA A 131 2.78 -2.20 -6.29
CA ALA A 131 2.32 -1.43 -5.13
C ALA A 131 1.24 -0.41 -5.51
N TYR A 132 1.36 0.22 -6.69
CA TYR A 132 0.37 1.14 -7.23
C TYR A 132 -0.95 0.43 -7.57
N CYS A 133 -0.89 -0.68 -8.29
CA CYS A 133 -2.04 -1.54 -8.58
C CYS A 133 -2.70 -2.10 -7.32
N MET A 134 -1.92 -2.30 -6.24
CA MET A 134 -2.45 -2.73 -4.95
C MET A 134 -3.13 -1.59 -4.17
N ILE A 135 -2.53 -0.40 -4.13
CA ILE A 135 -3.02 0.70 -3.29
C ILE A 135 -4.28 1.35 -3.84
N VAL A 136 -4.40 1.47 -5.17
CA VAL A 136 -5.52 2.19 -5.80
C VAL A 136 -6.87 1.54 -5.49
N PRO A 137 -7.10 0.23 -5.77
CA PRO A 137 -8.39 -0.41 -5.49
C PRO A 137 -8.71 -0.40 -3.99
N TRP A 138 -7.69 -0.63 -3.15
CA TRP A 138 -7.88 -0.65 -1.71
C TRP A 138 -8.30 0.72 -1.15
N ARG A 139 -7.68 1.81 -1.60
CA ARG A 139 -8.08 3.17 -1.17
C ARG A 139 -9.44 3.58 -1.70
N ILE A 140 -9.80 3.17 -2.91
CA ILE A 140 -11.15 3.38 -3.46
C ILE A 140 -12.20 2.68 -2.57
N ALA A 141 -11.99 1.41 -2.25
CA ALA A 141 -12.89 0.66 -1.37
C ALA A 141 -13.03 1.32 0.02
N MET A 142 -11.91 1.75 0.61
CA MET A 142 -11.93 2.48 1.88
C MET A 142 -12.71 3.80 1.78
N TYR A 143 -12.59 4.53 0.68
CA TYR A 143 -13.31 5.78 0.48
C TYR A 143 -14.82 5.56 0.36
N LEU A 144 -15.24 4.51 -0.36
CA LEU A 144 -16.64 4.14 -0.48
C LEU A 144 -17.25 3.77 0.88
N ASP A 145 -16.54 2.97 1.69
CA ASP A 145 -17.00 2.60 3.02
C ASP A 145 -17.01 3.78 3.99
N TYR A 146 -16.02 4.67 3.91
CA TYR A 146 -16.02 5.93 4.64
C TYR A 146 -17.25 6.78 4.27
N LYS A 147 -17.57 6.94 2.98
CA LYS A 147 -18.72 7.74 2.54
C LYS A 147 -20.05 7.16 3.04
N LYS A 148 -20.19 5.82 3.06
CA LYS A 148 -21.37 5.14 3.63
C LYS A 148 -21.53 5.44 5.12
N LEU A 149 -20.44 5.33 5.90
CA LEU A 149 -20.46 5.62 7.34
C LEU A 149 -20.68 7.10 7.63
N PHE A 150 -20.05 7.99 6.85
CA PHE A 150 -20.22 9.43 6.96
C PHE A 150 -21.68 9.85 6.73
N LYS A 151 -22.36 9.25 5.73
CA LYS A 151 -23.79 9.46 5.50
C LYS A 151 -24.64 8.94 6.67
N ARG A 152 -24.29 7.81 7.29
CA ARG A 152 -25.02 7.31 8.49
C ARG A 152 -24.87 8.25 9.68
N LEU A 153 -23.69 8.83 9.84
CA LEU A 153 -23.35 9.73 10.94
C LEU A 153 -23.99 11.12 10.79
N HIS A 154 -24.03 11.69 9.57
CA HIS A 154 -24.49 13.07 9.32
C HIS A 154 -25.84 13.18 8.59
N GLY A 155 -26.31 12.11 7.96
CA GLY A 155 -27.54 12.07 7.15
C GLY A 155 -28.74 11.45 7.85
N GLY A 156 -28.65 11.18 9.16
CA GLY A 156 -29.77 10.69 9.96
C GLY A 156 -30.74 11.81 10.33
N LYS A 157 -31.72 12.10 9.45
CA LYS A 157 -33.05 12.50 9.92
C LYS A 157 -33.83 11.22 10.26
N GLN A 158 -34.47 11.28 11.42
CA GLN A 158 -35.50 10.39 11.95
C GLN A 158 -36.47 9.90 10.87
N ILE A 159 -36.76 8.59 10.86
CA ILE A 159 -38.05 7.90 11.08
C ILE A 159 -37.72 6.42 11.25
#